data_AF-A0A6N6S2Y5-F1
#
_entry.id   AF-A0A6N6S2Y5-F1
#
_cell.length_a   1.000
_cell.length_b   1.000
_cell.length_c   1.000
_cell.angle_alpha   90.00
_cell.angle_beta   90.00
_cell.angle_gamma   90.00
#
_symmetry.space_group_name_H-M   'P 1'
#
loop_
_entity.id
_entity.type
_entity.pdbx_description
1 polymer ?
#
loop_
_entity_poly.entity_id
_entity_poly.type
_entity_poly.pdbx_seq_one_letter_code
_entity_poly.pdbx_strand_id
1 'polypeptide(L)' 'MPPVTQPVADSRQVPSHGRTMATSPAAYAAVMLHYLERSPILVQGPVTGRPYEFSGSRPDQSVDVRDAEALLRTRFFRKT' A
#
# COMPACT_ATOMS: atom_id res chain seq x y z
N MET A 1 -21.06 -21.67 56.49
CA MET A 1 -21.72 -21.96 55.19
C MET A 1 -22.01 -20.62 54.52
N PRO A 2 -21.78 -20.49 53.20
CA PRO A 2 -21.16 -19.29 52.61
C PRO A 2 -22.11 -18.08 52.47
N PRO A 3 -21.58 -16.85 52.52
CA PRO A 3 -22.31 -15.65 52.07
C PRO A 3 -22.35 -15.61 50.54
N VAL A 4 -23.56 -15.44 50.01
CA VAL A 4 -23.81 -15.08 48.61
C VAL A 4 -23.58 -13.59 48.43
N THR A 5 -22.38 -13.19 48.04
CA THR A 5 -22.15 -11.86 47.47
C THR A 5 -21.32 -12.02 46.21
N GLN A 6 -22.01 -12.00 45.08
CA GLN A 6 -21.42 -11.91 43.76
C GLN A 6 -20.54 -10.65 43.69
N PRO A 7 -19.36 -10.70 43.03
CA PRO A 7 -18.66 -9.49 42.69
C PRO A 7 -19.50 -8.73 41.65
N VAL A 8 -19.96 -7.54 42.02
CA VAL A 8 -20.51 -6.56 41.09
C VAL A 8 -19.46 -6.30 40.01
N ALA A 9 -19.68 -6.86 38.83
CA ALA A 9 -18.93 -6.56 37.63
C ALA A 9 -19.35 -5.16 37.14
N ASP A 10 -18.87 -4.14 37.85
CA ASP A 10 -19.08 -2.74 37.51
C ASP A 10 -18.13 -2.34 36.36
N SER A 11 -18.65 -2.50 35.15
CA SER A 11 -18.63 -1.45 34.11
C SER A 11 -17.39 -0.57 33.99
N ARG A 12 -16.24 -1.12 33.56
CA ARG A 12 -15.28 -0.38 32.71
C ARG A 12 -14.65 -1.30 31.66
N GLN A 13 -15.47 -1.91 30.82
CA GLN A 13 -14.99 -2.30 29.48
C GLN A 13 -14.50 -1.04 28.78
N VAL A 14 -13.18 -0.91 28.72
CA VAL A 14 -12.48 0.06 27.90
C VAL A 14 -13.02 -0.02 26.46
N PRO A 15 -13.45 1.09 25.85
CA PRO A 15 -13.78 1.07 24.43
C PRO A 15 -12.49 0.85 23.63
N SER A 16 -12.19 -0.41 23.31
CA SER A 16 -11.16 -0.83 22.36
C SER A 16 -11.59 -0.52 20.93
N HIS A 17 -11.87 0.75 20.62
CA HIS A 17 -12.10 1.19 19.25
C HIS A 17 -11.32 2.48 18.97
N GLY A 18 -10.05 2.47 19.37
CA GLY A 18 -9.04 3.20 18.61
C GLY A 18 -8.97 2.56 17.23
N ARG A 19 -9.91 2.94 16.36
CA ARG A 19 -9.75 2.83 14.91
C ARG A 19 -8.58 3.74 14.61
N THR A 20 -7.35 3.23 14.79
CA THR A 20 -6.14 3.87 14.32
C THR A 20 -6.47 4.16 12.88
N MET A 21 -6.72 5.44 12.60
CA MET A 21 -7.03 5.91 11.27
C MET A 21 -5.89 5.37 10.45
N ALA A 22 -6.15 4.35 9.62
CA ALA A 22 -5.21 3.97 8.59
C ALA A 22 -5.03 5.26 7.83
N THR A 23 -3.90 5.92 8.06
CA THR A 23 -3.52 7.15 7.40
C THR A 23 -3.68 6.81 5.93
N SER A 24 -4.79 7.25 5.32
CA SER A 24 -5.05 6.99 3.91
C SER A 24 -3.76 7.43 3.23
N PRO A 25 -2.98 6.52 2.63
CA PRO A 25 -1.67 6.87 2.10
C PRO A 25 -1.96 8.04 1.17
N ALA A 26 -1.45 9.22 1.56
CA ALA A 26 -1.87 10.52 1.05
C ALA A 26 -2.05 10.37 -0.46
N ALA A 27 -3.27 10.53 -0.98
CA ALA A 27 -3.64 10.09 -2.33
C ALA A 27 -2.55 10.47 -3.34
N TYR A 28 -1.62 9.55 -3.59
CA TYR A 28 -0.42 9.85 -4.34
C TYR A 28 -0.88 9.89 -5.78
N ALA A 29 -0.49 10.94 -6.50
CA ALA A 29 -0.74 10.99 -7.92
C ALA A 29 -0.06 9.76 -8.54
N ALA A 30 -0.88 8.83 -9.05
CA ALA A 30 -0.42 7.61 -9.68
C ALA A 30 -0.52 7.78 -11.20
N VAL A 31 0.47 7.24 -11.92
CA VAL A 31 0.50 7.19 -13.38
C VAL A 31 0.50 5.75 -13.82
N MET A 32 -0.31 5.45 -14.83
CA MET A 32 -0.27 4.16 -15.51
C MET A 32 0.96 4.11 -16.40
N LEU A 33 1.85 3.16 -16.11
CA LEU A 33 2.97 2.84 -16.98
C LEU A 33 2.70 1.52 -17.69
N HIS A 34 3.02 1.50 -18.96
CA HIS A 34 3.09 0.32 -19.80
C HIS A 34 4.56 -0.09 -19.95
N TYR A 35 4.87 -1.29 -19.46
CA TYR A 35 6.16 -1.91 -19.60
C TYR A 35 6.29 -2.56 -20.99
N LEU A 36 7.32 -2.17 -21.73
CA LEU A 36 7.53 -2.55 -23.13
C LEU A 36 8.28 -3.87 -23.28
N GLU A 37 8.98 -4.30 -22.24
CA GLU A 37 9.70 -5.57 -22.25
C GLU A 37 8.79 -6.75 -21.88
N ARG A 38 9.28 -7.96 -22.14
CA ARG A 38 8.59 -9.20 -21.77
C ARG A 38 9.16 -9.87 -20.53
N SER A 39 10.39 -9.52 -20.15
CA SER A 39 11.10 -10.11 -19.02
C SER A 39 10.50 -9.62 -17.69
N PRO A 40 10.18 -10.51 -16.74
CA PRO A 40 9.71 -10.10 -15.43
C PRO A 40 10.83 -9.37 -14.67
N ILE A 41 10.53 -8.18 -14.18
CA ILE A 41 11.46 -7.37 -13.38
C ILE A 41 10.76 -6.85 -12.12
N LEU A 42 11.53 -6.77 -11.04
CA LEU A 42 11.12 -6.12 -9.81
C LEU A 42 11.86 -4.79 -9.69
N VAL A 43 11.11 -3.70 -9.68
CA VAL A 43 11.61 -2.34 -9.63
C VAL A 43 11.26 -1.77 -8.26
N GLN A 44 12.26 -1.32 -7.52
CA GLN A 44 12.00 -0.45 -6.38
C GLN A 44 11.84 0.99 -6.86
N GLY A 45 10.72 1.61 -6.51
CA GLY A 45 10.45 3.02 -6.72
C GLY A 45 11.60 3.86 -6.16
N PRO A 46 12.33 4.64 -6.97
CA PRO A 46 13.52 5.34 -6.50
C PRO A 46 13.22 6.45 -5.50
N VAL A 47 11.97 6.92 -5.44
CA VAL A 47 11.54 7.99 -4.52
C VAL A 47 10.72 7.41 -3.37
N THR A 48 9.79 6.51 -3.66
CA THR A 48 8.90 5.95 -2.62
C THR A 48 9.44 4.69 -1.95
N GLY A 49 10.42 4.01 -2.54
CA GLY A 49 10.92 2.71 -2.11
C GLY A 49 9.94 1.56 -2.36
N ARG A 50 8.80 1.80 -3.02
CA ARG A 50 7.77 0.78 -3.25
C ARG A 50 8.24 -0.25 -4.28
N PRO A 51 8.12 -1.55 -4.01
CA PRO A 51 8.37 -2.55 -5.04
C PRO A 51 7.21 -2.58 -6.05
N TYR A 52 7.55 -2.59 -7.33
CA TYR A 52 6.65 -2.75 -8.47
C TYR A 52 7.14 -3.92 -9.31
N GLU A 53 6.24 -4.82 -9.68
CA GLU A 53 6.60 -6.03 -10.44
C GLU A 53 6.04 -5.94 -11.85
N PHE A 54 6.90 -5.65 -12.83
CA PHE A 54 6.48 -5.57 -14.22
C PHE A 54 6.81 -6.86 -14.95
N SER A 55 5.92 -7.32 -15.81
CA SER A 55 6.14 -8.50 -16.63
C SER A 55 5.42 -8.38 -17.96
N GLY A 56 5.85 -9.14 -18.97
CA GLY A 56 5.15 -9.17 -20.26
C GLY A 56 3.68 -9.63 -20.17
N SER A 57 3.33 -10.38 -19.12
CA SER A 57 1.96 -10.82 -18.86
C SER A 57 1.11 -9.76 -18.15
N ARG A 58 1.74 -8.77 -17.50
CA ARG A 58 1.11 -7.65 -16.80
C ARG A 58 1.90 -6.37 -17.09
N PRO A 59 1.85 -5.85 -18.33
CA PRO A 59 2.67 -4.72 -18.73
C PRO A 59 2.15 -3.40 -18.13
N ASP A 60 0.85 -3.29 -17.89
CA ASP A 60 0.23 -2.08 -17.35
C ASP A 60 0.20 -2.10 -15.82
N GLN A 61 0.79 -1.09 -15.19
CA GLN A 61 0.78 -0.95 -13.74
C GLN A 61 0.72 0.52 -13.31
N SER A 62 -0.04 0.77 -12.25
CA SER A 62 -0.09 2.08 -11.60
C SER A 62 1.12 2.24 -10.67
N VAL A 63 1.94 3.25 -10.95
CA VAL A 63 3.08 3.63 -10.10
C VAL A 63 2.93 5.06 -9.61
N ASP A 64 3.64 5.41 -8.54
CA ASP A 64 3.72 6.80 -8.08
C ASP A 64 4.34 7.70 -9.17
N VAL A 65 3.77 8.89 -9.41
CA VAL A 65 4.30 9.88 -10.36
C VAL A 65 5.78 10.18 -10.13
N ARG A 66 6.22 10.20 -8.87
CA ARG A 66 7.61 10.50 -8.49
C ARG A 66 8.55 9.39 -8.91
N ASP A 67 8.10 8.14 -8.84
CA ASP A 67 8.85 6.99 -9.32
C ASP A 67 8.78 6.90 -10.86
N ALA A 68 7.62 7.23 -11.43
CA ALA A 68 7.35 7.16 -12.87
C ALA A 68 8.32 8.03 -13.68
N GLU A 69 8.72 9.19 -13.17
CA GLU A 69 9.65 10.07 -13.89
C GLU A 69 11.00 9.38 -14.17
N ALA A 70 11.53 8.65 -13.17
CA ALA A 70 12.77 7.90 -13.34
C ALA A 70 12.58 6.68 -14.25
N LEU A 71 11.43 6.00 -14.15
CA LEU A 71 11.12 4.83 -14.98
C LEU A 71 10.91 5.20 -16.45
N LEU A 72 10.22 6.30 -16.74
CA LEU A 72 10.02 6.78 -18.11
C LEU A 72 11.35 7.15 -18.81
N ARG A 73 12.41 7.47 -18.05
CA ARG A 73 13.75 7.76 -18.61
C ARG A 73 14.49 6.51 -19.07
N THR A 74 14.14 5.31 -18.57
CA THR A 74 14.86 4.07 -18.91
C THR A 74 14.44 3.45 -20.23
N ARG A 75 13.47 4.04 -20.95
CA ARG A 75 12.87 3.56 -22.22
C ARG A 75 12.17 2.20 -22.16
N PHE A 76 12.29 1.47 -21.05
CA PHE A 76 11.56 0.22 -20.81
C PHE A 76 10.09 0.47 -20.48
N PHE A 77 9.75 1.69 -20.07
CA PHE A 77 8.41 2.09 -19.68
C PHE A 77 7.90 3.22 -20.56
N ARG A 78 6.60 3.20 -20.81
CA ARG A 78 5.87 4.25 -21.52
C ARG A 78 4.63 4.64 -20.73
N LYS A 79 4.25 5.90 -20.81
CA LYS A 79 2.98 6.37 -20.23
C LYS A 79 1.82 5.99 -21.18
N THR A 80 0.77 5.40 -20.62
CA THR A 80 -0.51 5.16 -21.31
C THR A 80 -1.42 6.38 -21.18
#